data_AF-A0A3A9ZAG2-F1
#
_entry.id   AF-A0A3A9ZAG2-F1
#
_cell.length_a   1.000
_cell.length_b   1.000
_cell.length_c   1.000
_cell.angle_alpha   90.00
_cell.angle_beta   90.00
_cell.angle_gamma   90.00
#
_symmetry.space_group_name_H-M   'P 1'
#
loop_
_entity.id
_entity.type
_entity.pdbx_description
1 polymer ?
#
loop_
_entity_poly.entity_id
_entity_poly.type
_entity_poly.pdbx_seq_one_letter_code
_entity_poly.pdbx_strand_id
1 'polypeptide(L)'
;METSPVDARDDRIPLADPAKARRGARRTVFAGIVLVVLLTGFTAGGTAMLAAGEIPGLPFAVGGALAQAAVIAIVAAVLRARTGDGGRSLSRSGAAASLRILGGLRRLLLVALVALAVYALVRLVLGDPWTLLTAAFISLFLWLLYRGAGRIRRDWTSSV
;
A
#
# COMPACT_ATOMS: atom_id res chain seq x y z
N MET A 1 -34.67 9.03 -36.08
CA MET A 1 -34.50 8.57 -34.69
C MET A 1 -33.23 7.75 -34.69
N GLU A 2 -32.11 8.40 -34.40
CA GLU A 2 -30.78 7.82 -34.50
C GLU A 2 -30.48 7.10 -33.19
N THR A 3 -30.50 5.77 -33.21
CA THR A 3 -30.04 4.95 -32.10
C THR A 3 -28.52 5.11 -32.02
N SER A 4 -28.07 6.03 -31.17
CA SER A 4 -26.66 6.14 -30.80
C SER A 4 -26.18 4.75 -30.37
N PRO A 5 -25.14 4.18 -31.02
CA PRO A 5 -24.65 2.86 -30.64
C PRO A 5 -24.15 2.98 -29.21
N VAL A 6 -24.85 2.32 -28.28
CA VAL A 6 -24.34 2.08 -26.93
C VAL A 6 -23.02 1.35 -27.12
N ASP A 7 -21.95 2.10 -26.93
CA ASP A 7 -20.58 1.69 -27.18
C ASP A 7 -20.30 0.48 -26.28
N ALA A 8 -20.26 -0.73 -26.87
CA ALA A 8 -19.98 -1.99 -26.17
C ALA A 8 -18.58 -2.04 -25.53
N ARG A 9 -17.86 -0.91 -25.57
CA ARG A 9 -16.55 -0.66 -24.96
C ARG A 9 -16.63 0.10 -23.63
N ASP A 10 -17.81 0.53 -23.18
CA ASP A 10 -17.92 1.26 -21.93
C ASP A 10 -17.90 0.31 -20.71
N ASP A 11 -16.73 -0.29 -20.48
CA ASP A 11 -16.42 -1.20 -19.37
C ASP A 11 -16.21 -0.42 -18.05
N ARG A 12 -17.09 0.56 -17.83
CA ARG A 12 -16.97 1.59 -16.81
C ARG A 12 -18.19 1.59 -15.90
N ILE A 13 -17.95 1.55 -14.59
CA ILE A 13 -19.02 1.59 -13.58
C ILE A 13 -19.19 3.05 -13.13
N PRO A 14 -20.38 3.66 -13.28
CA PRO A 14 -20.65 5.01 -12.80
C PRO A 14 -20.61 5.06 -11.26
N LEU A 15 -19.97 6.10 -10.72
CA LEU A 15 -19.90 6.32 -9.28
C LEU A 15 -21.16 7.02 -8.78
N ALA A 16 -21.81 6.48 -7.73
CA ALA A 16 -23.00 7.07 -7.11
C ALA A 16 -22.75 8.49 -6.54
N ASP A 17 -21.51 8.81 -6.14
CA ASP A 17 -21.11 10.16 -5.71
C ASP A 17 -19.66 10.47 -6.17
N PRO A 18 -19.49 11.13 -7.33
CA PRO A 18 -18.17 11.43 -7.89
C PRO A 18 -17.40 12.48 -7.05
N ALA A 19 -18.10 13.35 -6.32
CA ALA A 19 -17.47 14.39 -5.51
C ALA A 19 -16.83 13.80 -4.24
N LYS A 20 -17.55 12.92 -3.52
CA LYS A 20 -16.97 12.16 -2.39
C LYS A 20 -15.84 11.26 -2.86
N ALA A 21 -16.01 10.59 -4.00
CA ALA A 21 -14.97 9.75 -4.56
C ALA A 21 -13.69 10.55 -4.86
N ARG A 22 -13.78 11.74 -5.46
CA ARG A 22 -12.61 12.61 -5.74
C ARG A 22 -11.90 13.09 -4.47
N ARG A 23 -12.66 13.52 -3.44
CA ARG A 23 -12.06 13.95 -2.16
C ARG A 23 -11.33 12.79 -1.46
N GLY A 24 -11.93 11.60 -1.47
CA GLY A 24 -11.28 10.39 -0.94
C GLY A 24 -9.97 10.07 -1.66
N ALA A 25 -9.96 10.10 -2.99
CA ALA A 25 -8.75 9.86 -3.77
C ALA A 25 -7.65 10.91 -3.50
N ARG A 26 -7.99 12.20 -3.47
CA ARG A 26 -7.02 13.26 -3.14
C ARG A 26 -6.42 13.07 -1.76
N ARG A 27 -7.23 12.70 -0.76
CA ARG A 27 -6.74 12.39 0.60
C ARG A 27 -5.81 11.19 0.59
N THR A 28 -6.14 10.11 -0.13
CA THR A 28 -5.28 8.93 -0.23
C THR A 28 -3.96 9.24 -0.92
N VAL A 29 -3.97 10.02 -2.01
CA VAL A 29 -2.74 10.42 -2.70
C VAL A 29 -1.89 11.32 -1.80
N PHE A 30 -2.48 12.33 -1.16
CA PHE A 30 -1.75 13.22 -0.25
C PHE A 30 -1.17 12.46 0.94
N ALA A 31 -1.97 11.61 1.59
CA ALA A 31 -1.50 10.74 2.66
C ALA A 31 -0.39 9.80 2.19
N GLY A 32 -0.49 9.27 0.96
CA GLY A 32 0.54 8.45 0.34
C GLY A 32 1.85 9.20 0.14
N ILE A 33 1.81 10.44 -0.37
CA ILE A 33 2.99 11.29 -0.54
C ILE A 33 3.64 11.56 0.82
N VAL A 34 2.86 11.97 1.82
CA VAL A 34 3.36 12.22 3.19
C VAL A 34 4.00 10.95 3.75
N LEU A 35 3.36 9.79 3.59
CA LEU A 35 3.93 8.51 4.04
C LEU A 35 5.25 8.19 3.34
N VAL A 36 5.33 8.39 2.02
CA VAL A 36 6.57 8.11 1.27
C VAL A 36 7.71 8.98 1.76
N VAL A 37 7.47 10.27 1.99
CA VAL A 37 8.49 11.20 2.52
C VAL A 37 8.95 10.77 3.91
N LEU A 38 8.02 10.46 4.82
CA LEU A 38 8.36 10.00 6.17
C LEU A 38 9.15 8.69 6.14
N LEU A 39 8.71 7.74 5.31
CA LEU A 39 9.39 6.46 5.15
C LEU A 39 10.76 6.59 4.52
N THR A 40 11.01 7.61 3.67
CA THR A 40 12.36 7.88 3.16
C THR A 40 13.32 8.16 4.31
N GLY A 41 12.88 8.91 5.31
CA GLY A 41 13.66 9.16 6.52
C GLY A 41 13.96 7.87 7.30
N PHE A 42 12.97 6.99 7.47
CA PHE A 42 13.15 5.70 8.13
C PHE A 42 14.10 4.77 7.35
N THR A 43 13.90 4.64 6.04
CA THR A 43 14.76 3.83 5.17
C THR A 43 16.18 4.37 5.20
N ALA A 44 16.37 5.67 5.02
CA ALA A 44 17.69 6.32 5.03
C ALA A 44 18.39 6.17 6.38
N GLY A 45 17.67 6.40 7.48
CA GLY A 45 18.19 6.20 8.84
C GLY A 45 18.61 4.76 9.08
N GLY A 46 17.78 3.79 8.69
CA GLY A 46 18.11 2.36 8.76
C GLY A 46 19.33 2.00 7.93
N THR A 47 19.45 2.52 6.71
CA THR A 47 20.63 2.28 5.86
C THR A 47 21.90 2.91 6.42
N ALA A 48 21.79 4.09 7.06
CA ALA A 48 22.92 4.74 7.72
C ALA A 48 23.40 3.92 8.94
N MET A 49 22.47 3.41 9.75
CA MET A 49 22.77 2.50 10.86
C MET A 49 23.46 1.22 10.35
N LEU A 50 22.96 0.62 9.26
CA LEU A 50 23.61 -0.54 8.65
C LEU A 50 25.02 -0.23 8.14
N ALA A 51 25.23 0.94 7.53
CA ALA A 51 26.55 1.39 7.09
C ALA A 51 27.51 1.59 8.26
N ALA A 52 26.98 1.95 9.45
CA ALA A 52 27.72 2.03 10.70
C ALA A 52 27.93 0.67 11.40
N GLY A 53 27.44 -0.44 10.82
CA GLY A 53 27.52 -1.78 11.40
C GLY A 53 26.46 -2.09 12.45
N GLU A 54 25.48 -1.19 12.64
CA GLU A 54 24.39 -1.37 13.59
C GLU A 54 23.29 -2.25 13.00
N ILE A 55 23.20 -3.49 13.49
CA ILE A 55 22.18 -4.45 13.08
C ILE A 55 20.72 -4.00 13.33
N PRO A 56 20.41 -3.18 14.37
CA PRO A 56 19.07 -2.60 14.54
C PRO A 56 18.59 -1.72 13.37
N GLY A 57 19.49 -1.33 12.45
CA GLY A 57 19.14 -0.61 11.22
C GLY A 57 18.42 -1.48 10.18
N LEU A 58 18.54 -2.81 10.25
CA LEU A 58 18.00 -3.73 9.25
C LEU A 58 16.46 -3.68 9.12
N PRO A 59 15.69 -3.74 10.22
CA PRO A 59 14.24 -3.57 10.17
C PRO A 59 13.81 -2.24 9.56
N PHE A 60 14.53 -1.14 9.86
CA PHE A 60 14.19 0.18 9.33
C PHE A 60 14.50 0.32 7.85
N ALA A 61 15.67 -0.15 7.39
CA ALA A 61 16.04 -0.09 5.99
C ALA A 61 15.09 -0.93 5.12
N VAL A 62 14.98 -2.23 5.44
CA VAL A 62 14.21 -3.17 4.63
C VAL A 62 12.72 -2.95 4.81
N GLY A 63 12.26 -2.77 6.05
CA GLY A 63 10.85 -2.53 6.36
C GLY A 63 10.37 -1.18 5.81
N GLY A 64 11.20 -0.14 5.90
CA GLY A 64 10.93 1.17 5.32
C GLY A 64 10.78 1.09 3.79
N ALA A 65 11.73 0.46 3.10
CA ALA A 65 11.67 0.29 1.64
C ALA A 65 10.43 -0.51 1.20
N LEU A 66 10.11 -1.61 1.90
CA LEU A 66 8.90 -2.40 1.65
C LEU A 66 7.63 -1.57 1.85
N ALA A 67 7.58 -0.80 2.95
CA ALA A 67 6.46 0.08 3.23
C ALA A 67 6.30 1.17 2.16
N GLN A 68 7.40 1.73 1.63
CA GLN A 68 7.34 2.71 0.54
C GLN A 68 6.77 2.10 -0.73
N ALA A 69 7.29 0.93 -1.13
CA ALA A 69 6.78 0.20 -2.29
C ALA A 69 5.29 -0.12 -2.14
N ALA A 70 4.85 -0.51 -0.94
CA ALA A 70 3.45 -0.77 -0.63
C ALA A 70 2.56 0.47 -0.80
N VAL A 71 2.99 1.61 -0.28
CA VAL A 71 2.26 2.88 -0.40
C VAL A 71 2.16 3.32 -1.85
N ILE A 72 3.27 3.25 -2.59
CA ILE A 72 3.32 3.60 -4.02
C ILE A 72 2.36 2.69 -4.80
N ALA A 73 2.37 1.38 -4.54
CA ALA A 73 1.47 0.43 -5.18
C ALA A 73 0.00 0.73 -4.88
N ILE A 74 -0.35 1.12 -3.65
CA ILE A 74 -1.71 1.54 -3.27
C ILE A 74 -2.12 2.81 -4.02
N VAL A 75 -1.25 3.82 -4.05
CA VAL A 75 -1.52 5.09 -4.77
C VAL A 75 -1.69 4.83 -6.26
N ALA A 76 -0.79 4.04 -6.87
CA ALA A 76 -0.86 3.66 -8.28
C ALA A 76 -2.15 2.89 -8.60
N ALA A 77 -2.56 1.95 -7.74
CA ALA A 77 -3.81 1.21 -7.88
C ALA A 77 -5.03 2.14 -7.84
N VAL A 78 -5.04 3.12 -6.93
CA VAL A 78 -6.11 4.14 -6.81
C VAL A 78 -6.15 5.04 -8.04
N LEU A 79 -4.99 5.48 -8.56
CA LEU A 79 -4.91 6.30 -9.76
C LEU A 79 -5.37 5.53 -11.00
N ARG A 80 -4.89 4.29 -11.19
CA ARG A 80 -5.19 3.43 -12.35
C ARG A 80 -6.65 3.00 -12.40
N ALA A 81 -7.32 2.80 -11.26
CA ALA A 81 -8.74 2.52 -11.25
C ALA A 81 -9.59 3.72 -11.73
N ARG A 82 -9.01 4.92 -11.76
CA ARG A 82 -9.70 6.21 -11.98
C ARG A 82 -9.20 6.99 -13.19
N THR A 83 -8.31 6.41 -14.01
CA THR A 83 -7.89 6.98 -15.28
C THR A 83 -9.04 6.87 -16.29
N GLY A 84 -9.73 8.00 -16.51
CA GLY A 84 -10.87 8.13 -17.43
C GLY A 84 -11.95 9.08 -16.89
N ASP A 85 -12.33 10.10 -17.66
CA ASP A 85 -13.44 11.06 -17.41
C ASP A 85 -13.48 11.75 -16.04
N GLY A 86 -12.30 12.17 -15.56
CA GLY A 86 -12.21 13.00 -14.36
C GLY A 86 -12.81 12.32 -13.12
N GLY A 87 -12.82 11.00 -13.01
CA GLY A 87 -13.33 10.31 -11.81
C GLY A 87 -14.86 10.31 -11.67
N ARG A 88 -15.58 10.33 -12.79
CA ARG A 88 -17.02 10.02 -12.84
C ARG A 88 -17.31 8.52 -12.96
N SER A 89 -16.31 7.72 -13.33
CA SER A 89 -16.44 6.27 -13.50
C SER A 89 -15.18 5.51 -13.08
N LEU A 90 -15.35 4.22 -12.78
CA LEU A 90 -14.30 3.26 -12.49
C LEU A 90 -14.14 2.33 -13.70
N SER A 91 -12.92 2.17 -14.22
CA SER A 91 -12.64 1.15 -15.24
C SER A 91 -12.65 -0.25 -14.60
N ARG A 92 -13.47 -1.18 -15.10
CA ARG A 92 -13.50 -2.58 -14.62
C ARG A 92 -12.17 -3.29 -14.84
N SER A 93 -11.58 -3.14 -16.03
CA SER A 93 -10.24 -3.68 -16.34
C SER A 93 -9.13 -3.05 -15.48
N GLY A 94 -9.21 -1.74 -15.22
CA GLY A 94 -8.33 -1.04 -14.28
C GLY A 94 -8.48 -1.52 -12.82
N ALA A 95 -9.72 -1.74 -12.37
CA ALA A 95 -10.03 -2.26 -11.04
C ALA A 95 -9.55 -3.70 -10.87
N ALA A 96 -9.74 -4.57 -11.87
CA ALA A 96 -9.27 -5.95 -11.85
C ALA A 96 -7.74 -6.05 -11.78
N ALA A 97 -7.02 -5.22 -12.54
CA ALA A 97 -5.56 -5.13 -12.47
C ALA A 97 -5.10 -4.63 -11.09
N SER A 98 -5.76 -3.60 -10.55
CA SER A 98 -5.49 -3.08 -9.21
C SER A 98 -5.76 -4.10 -8.10
N LEU A 99 -6.80 -4.92 -8.21
CA LEU A 99 -7.09 -6.00 -7.27
C LEU A 99 -6.00 -7.09 -7.27
N ARG A 100 -5.43 -7.41 -8.44
CA ARG A 100 -4.28 -8.33 -8.53
C ARG A 100 -3.05 -7.76 -7.85
N ILE A 101 -2.74 -6.49 -8.08
CA ILE A 101 -1.62 -5.78 -7.43
C ILE A 101 -1.79 -5.78 -5.91
N LEU A 102 -2.97 -5.42 -5.41
CA LEU A 102 -3.27 -5.43 -3.97
C LEU A 102 -3.23 -6.83 -3.36
N GLY A 103 -3.64 -7.85 -4.13
CA GLY A 103 -3.53 -9.26 -3.74
C GLY A 103 -2.08 -9.72 -3.58
N GLY A 104 -1.23 -9.42 -4.58
CA GLY A 104 0.20 -9.69 -4.53
C GLY A 104 0.90 -8.94 -3.39
N LEU A 105 0.57 -7.66 -3.23
CA LEU A 105 1.11 -6.82 -2.16
C LEU A 105 0.77 -7.38 -0.77
N ARG A 106 -0.47 -7.86 -0.54
CA ARG A 106 -0.82 -8.49 0.74
C ARG A 106 -0.01 -9.74 1.04
N ARG A 107 0.28 -10.58 0.03
CA ARG A 107 1.13 -11.76 0.22
C ARG A 107 2.55 -11.33 0.58
N LEU A 108 3.09 -10.35 -0.13
CA LEU A 108 4.43 -9.81 0.13
C LEU A 108 4.54 -9.19 1.53
N LEU A 109 3.56 -8.39 1.95
CA LEU A 109 3.49 -7.83 3.30
C LEU A 109 3.39 -8.93 4.38
N LEU A 110 2.64 -10.00 4.12
CA LEU A 110 2.52 -11.13 5.04
C LEU A 110 3.85 -11.89 5.17
N VAL A 111 4.52 -12.16 4.05
CA VAL A 111 5.86 -12.76 4.06
C VAL A 111 6.84 -11.89 4.84
N ALA A 112 6.81 -10.57 4.63
CA ALA A 112 7.64 -9.63 5.38
C ALA A 112 7.35 -9.66 6.89
N LEU A 113 6.08 -9.70 7.29
CA LEU A 113 5.69 -9.83 8.70
C LEU A 113 6.20 -11.13 9.32
N VAL A 114 6.09 -12.26 8.61
CA VAL A 114 6.61 -13.55 9.07
C VAL A 114 8.14 -13.49 9.20
N ALA A 115 8.83 -12.92 8.22
CA ALA A 115 10.29 -12.75 8.28
C ALA A 115 10.73 -11.87 9.46
N LEU A 116 10.02 -10.77 9.72
CA LEU A 116 10.25 -9.90 10.88
C LEU A 116 9.98 -10.62 12.20
N ALA A 117 8.95 -11.47 12.28
CA ALA A 117 8.67 -12.26 13.47
C ALA A 117 9.78 -13.28 13.75
N VAL A 118 10.27 -13.97 12.71
CA VAL A 118 11.42 -14.89 12.83
C VAL A 118 12.68 -14.13 13.25
N TYR A 119 12.95 -12.98 12.63
CA TYR A 119 14.07 -12.12 13.01
C TYR A 119 13.99 -11.64 14.45
N ALA A 120 12.82 -11.20 14.91
CA ALA A 120 12.59 -10.80 16.29
C ALA A 120 12.78 -11.98 17.26
N LEU A 121 12.32 -13.18 16.91
CA LEU A 121 12.53 -14.37 17.74
C LEU A 121 14.01 -14.69 17.92
N VAL A 122 14.79 -14.66 16.83
CA VAL A 122 16.26 -14.85 16.90
C VAL A 122 16.89 -13.79 17.80
N ARG A 123 16.46 -12.53 17.69
CA ARG A 123 16.99 -11.42 18.49
C ARG A 123 16.62 -11.50 19.97
N LEU A 124 15.42 -11.99 20.27
CA LEU A 124 14.97 -12.26 21.63
C LEU A 124 15.86 -13.31 22.30
N VAL A 125 16.18 -14.40 21.58
CA VAL A 125 17.08 -15.46 22.07
C VAL A 125 18.50 -14.93 22.30
N LEU A 126 18.96 -14.00 21.46
CA LEU A 126 20.26 -13.34 21.62
C LEU A 126 20.30 -12.26 22.70
N GLY A 127 19.17 -11.97 23.37
CA GLY A 127 19.10 -10.97 24.44
C GLY A 127 19.29 -9.53 23.96
N ASP A 128 18.88 -9.22 22.73
CA ASP A 128 18.97 -7.88 22.12
C ASP A 128 17.59 -7.18 22.10
N PRO A 129 17.19 -6.51 23.21
CA PRO A 129 15.88 -5.89 23.33
C PRO A 129 15.70 -4.65 22.43
N TRP A 130 16.80 -4.01 22.02
CA TRP A 130 16.73 -2.81 21.19
C TRP A 130 16.22 -3.15 19.79
N THR A 131 16.73 -4.23 19.21
CA THR A 131 16.27 -4.73 17.91
C THR A 131 14.82 -5.23 17.92
N LEU A 132 14.31 -5.67 19.09
CA LEU A 132 12.89 -6.04 19.22
C LEU A 132 11.98 -4.82 19.09
N LEU A 133 12.39 -3.68 19.64
CA LEU A 133 11.63 -2.44 19.57
C LEU A 133 11.53 -1.93 18.13
N THR A 134 12.63 -1.97 17.39
CA THR A 134 12.66 -1.56 15.97
C THR A 134 11.84 -2.51 15.09
N ALA A 135 11.95 -3.83 15.32
CA ALA A 135 11.14 -4.83 14.63
C ALA A 135 9.64 -4.69 14.95
N ALA A 136 9.28 -4.39 16.20
CA ALA A 136 7.89 -4.18 16.61
C ALA A 136 7.28 -2.94 15.93
N PHE A 137 8.01 -1.84 15.88
CA PHE A 137 7.55 -0.60 15.24
C PHE A 137 7.27 -0.80 13.74
N ILE A 138 8.22 -1.42 13.03
CA ILE A 138 8.07 -1.73 11.61
C ILE A 138 6.94 -2.74 11.36
N SER A 139 6.81 -3.76 12.22
CA SER A 139 5.74 -4.75 12.11
C SER A 139 4.36 -4.11 12.27
N LEU A 140 4.20 -3.18 13.21
CA LEU A 140 2.96 -2.41 13.39
C LEU A 140 2.64 -1.62 12.13
N PHE A 141 3.64 -0.97 11.52
CA PHE A 141 3.45 -0.18 10.31
C PHE A 141 3.02 -1.04 9.12
N LEU A 142 3.71 -2.16 8.88
CA LEU A 142 3.36 -3.11 7.82
C LEU A 142 1.98 -3.72 8.05
N TRP A 143 1.60 -3.98 9.30
CA TRP A 143 0.28 -4.47 9.64
C TRP A 143 -0.82 -3.43 9.35
N LEU A 144 -0.58 -2.15 9.63
CA LEU A 144 -1.51 -1.07 9.27
C LEU A 144 -1.69 -0.97 7.75
N LEU A 145 -0.61 -1.10 6.98
CA LEU A 145 -0.68 -1.14 5.51
C LEU A 145 -1.44 -2.36 5.01
N TYR A 146 -1.19 -3.55 5.57
CA TYR A 146 -1.91 -4.78 5.26
C TYR A 146 -3.42 -4.62 5.52
N ARG A 147 -3.79 -4.05 6.67
CA ARG A 147 -5.18 -3.79 7.05
C ARG A 147 -5.82 -2.74 6.14
N GLY A 148 -5.09 -1.69 5.78
CA GLY A 148 -5.51 -0.65 4.84
C GLY A 148 -5.81 -1.21 3.45
N ALA A 149 -4.89 -1.99 2.88
CA ALA A 149 -5.09 -2.67 1.59
C ALA A 149 -6.30 -3.63 1.61
N GLY A 150 -6.53 -4.30 2.75
CA GLY A 150 -7.70 -5.17 2.95
C GLY A 150 -9.05 -4.45 3.03
N ARG A 151 -9.08 -3.19 3.49
CA ARG A 151 -10.31 -2.36 3.46
C ARG A 151 -10.62 -1.93 2.03
N ILE A 152 -9.64 -1.35 1.32
CA ILE A 152 -9.80 -0.88 -0.06
C ILE A 152 -10.29 -2.01 -0.97
N ARG A 153 -9.71 -3.21 -0.84
CA ARG A 153 -10.14 -4.37 -1.61
C ARG A 153 -11.61 -4.73 -1.37
N ARG A 154 -12.07 -4.71 -0.11
CA ARG A 154 -13.46 -5.07 0.24
C ARG A 154 -14.46 -4.06 -0.33
N ASP A 155 -14.15 -2.77 -0.19
CA ASP A 155 -15.01 -1.69 -0.68
C ASP A 155 -15.17 -1.74 -2.22
N TRP A 156 -14.12 -2.19 -2.93
CA TRP A 156 -14.16 -2.31 -4.38
C TRP A 156 -14.90 -3.57 -4.82
N THR A 157 -14.75 -4.69 -4.11
CA THR A 157 -15.51 -5.91 -4.39
C THR A 157 -17.01 -5.78 -4.11
N SER A 158 -17.43 -4.88 -3.21
CA SER A 158 -18.87 -4.62 -2.95
C SER A 158 -19.50 -3.63 -3.92
N SER A 159 -18.68 -2.94 -4.73
CA SER A 159 -19.12 -1.91 -5.69
C SER A 159 -19.17 -2.42 -7.13
N VAL A 160 -18.71 -3.65 -7.37
CA VAL A 160 -18.72 -4.37 -8.66
C VAL A 160 -19.80 -5.44 -8.58
#